data_AF-A0A431HC83-F1
#
_entry.id   AF-A0A431HC83-F1
#
_cell.length_a   1.000
_cell.length_b   1.000
_cell.length_c   1.000
_cell.angle_alpha   90.00
_cell.angle_beta   90.00
_cell.angle_gamma   90.00
#
_symmetry.space_group_name_H-M   'P 1'
#
loop_
_entity.id
_entity.type
_entity.pdbx_description
1 polymer ?
#
loop_
_entity_poly.entity_id
_entity_poly.type
_entity_poly.pdbx_seq_one_letter_code
_entity_poly.pdbx_strand_id
1 'polypeptide(L)' 'MKVVILGSAHPLRGGLAAYNERLATEFLREKDEVSIETFSLQYPEFLFPG' A
#
# COMPACT_ATOMS: atom_id res chain seq x y z
N MET A 1 -10.90 -13.43 -7.59
CA MET A 1 -9.72 -13.93 -6.83
C MET A 1 -9.54 -13.08 -5.58
N LYS A 2 -8.84 -13.59 -4.56
CA LYS A 2 -8.44 -12.78 -3.40
C LYS A 2 -6.94 -12.50 -3.48
N VAL A 3 -6.56 -11.23 -3.55
CA VAL A 3 -5.20 -10.75 -3.78
C VAL A 3 -4.76 -9.86 -2.63
N VAL A 4 -3.57 -10.12 -2.10
CA VAL A 4 -2.93 -9.27 -1.09
C VAL A 4 -1.62 -8.76 -1.69
N ILE A 5 -1.49 -7.44 -1.77
CA ILE A 5 -0.25 -6.77 -2.20
C ILE A 5 0.51 -6.35 -0.94
N LEU A 6 1.70 -6.90 -0.73
CA LEU A 6 2.60 -6.51 0.36
C LEU A 6 3.68 -5.56 -0.17
N GLY A 7 3.67 -4.31 0.28
CA GLY A 7 4.68 -3.33 -0.15
C GLY A 7 4.38 -1.90 0.27
N SER A 8 5.19 -0.95 -0.20
CA SER A 8 4.93 0.47 0.04
C SER A 8 3.59 0.89 -0.57
N ALA A 9 2.78 1.61 0.19
CA ALA A 9 1.55 2.26 -0.23
C ALA A 9 1.29 3.45 0.71
N HIS A 10 0.21 4.20 0.50
CA HIS A 10 -0.17 5.29 1.40
C HIS A 10 -0.07 4.87 2.89
N PRO A 11 0.64 5.64 3.74
CA PRO A 11 1.15 7.00 3.52
C PRO A 11 2.56 7.09 2.89
N LEU A 12 3.25 5.97 2.70
CA LEU A 12 4.59 5.95 2.09
C LEU A 12 4.52 6.35 0.62
N ARG A 13 5.46 7.18 0.17
CA ARG A 13 5.49 7.76 -1.19
C ARG A 13 6.61 7.17 -2.03
N GLY A 14 6.46 7.25 -3.35
CA GLY A 14 7.49 6.85 -4.32
C GLY A 14 6.92 6.01 -5.46
N GLY A 15 7.78 5.60 -6.39
CA GLY A 15 7.38 4.84 -7.58
C GLY A 15 6.74 3.49 -7.25
N LEU A 16 7.24 2.81 -6.21
CA LEU A 16 6.68 1.52 -5.77
C LEU A 16 5.28 1.68 -5.15
N ALA A 17 5.04 2.74 -4.39
CA ALA A 17 3.71 3.05 -3.85
C ALA A 17 2.70 3.33 -4.97
N ALA A 18 3.07 4.18 -5.93
CA ALA A 18 2.24 4.47 -7.10
C ALA A 18 1.99 3.21 -7.96
N TYR A 19 2.99 2.35 -8.10
CA TYR A 19 2.85 1.08 -8.82
C TYR A 19 1.87 0.13 -8.13
N ASN A 20 2.01 -0.07 -6.82
CA ASN A 20 1.14 -0.94 -6.03
C ASN A 20 -0.32 -0.47 -6.06
N GLU A 21 -0.55 0.83 -5.91
CA GLU A 21 -1.90 1.41 -6.00
C GLU A 21 -2.51 1.23 -7.40
N ARG A 22 -1.72 1.42 -8.45
CA ARG A 22 -2.20 1.20 -9.82
C ARG A 22 -2.51 -0.28 -10.07
N LEU A 23 -1.65 -1.19 -9.63
CA LEU A 23 -1.88 -2.62 -9.74
C LEU A 23 -3.15 -3.05 -8.99
N ALA A 24 -3.33 -2.58 -7.76
CA ALA A 24 -4.55 -2.82 -6.99
C ALA A 24 -5.81 -2.31 -7.70
N THR A 25 -5.72 -1.12 -8.31
CA THR A 25 -6.81 -0.53 -9.09
C THR A 25 -7.18 -1.39 -10.29
N GLU A 26 -6.22 -1.97 -11.00
CA GLU A 26 -6.52 -2.86 -12.12
C GLU A 26 -7.19 -4.16 -11.66
N PHE A 27 -6.72 -4.79 -10.58
CA PHE A 27 -7.40 -5.97 -10.02
C PHE A 27 -8.84 -5.65 -9.56
N LEU A 28 -9.07 -4.48 -8.96
CA LEU A 28 -10.43 -4.03 -8.61
C LEU A 28 -11.33 -3.89 -9.85
N ARG A 29 -10.79 -3.40 -10.98
CA ARG A 29 -11.53 -3.31 -12.25
C ARG A 29 -11.89 -4.69 -12.82
N GLU A 30 -11.04 -5.68 -12.57
CA GLU A 30 -11.29 -7.09 -12.92
C GLU A 30 -12.27 -7.77 -11.95
N LYS A 31 -12.79 -7.04 -10.94
CA LYS A 31 -13.72 -7.52 -9.90
C LYS A 31 -13.10 -8.51 -8.92
N ASP A 32 -11.78 -8.43 -8.72
CA ASP A 32 -11.10 -9.16 -7.67
C ASP A 32 -11.23 -8.48 -6.30
N GLU A 33 -11.12 -9.28 -5.23
CA GLU A 33 -11.00 -8.77 -3.86
C GLU A 33 -9.52 -8.48 -3.59
N VAL A 34 -9.19 -7.20 -3.38
CA VAL A 34 -7.81 -6.72 -3.25
C VAL A 34 -7.63 -5.97 -1.95
N SER A 35 -6.54 -6.26 -1.24
CA SER A 35 -6.03 -5.41 -0.16
C SER A 35 -4.54 -5.10 -0.37
N ILE A 36 -4.11 -3.97 0.18
CA ILE A 36 -2.69 -3.59 0.24
C ILE A 36 -2.29 -3.52 1.71
N GLU A 37 -1.28 -4.30 2.10
CA GLU A 37 -0.65 -4.23 3.40
C GLU A 37 0.65 -3.44 3.27
N THR A 38 0.80 -2.37 4.05
CA THR A 38 1.98 -1.49 3.98
C THR A 38 2.76 -1.43 5.28
N PHE A 39 3.98 -0.92 5.18
CA PHE A 39 4.91 -0.85 6.30
C PHE A 39 4.61 0.34 7.20
N SER A 40 4.81 0.17 8.49
CA SER A 40 4.88 1.27 9.46
C SER A 40 6.35 1.55 9.83
N LEU A 41 6.63 2.79 10.21
CA LEU A 41 7.89 3.13 10.85
C LEU A 41 7.87 2.60 12.29
N GLN A 42 9.03 2.19 12.81
CA GLN A 42 9.16 1.73 14.21
C GLN A 42 9.60 2.85 15.15
N TYR A 43 9.39 4.11 14.76
CA TYR A 43 9.79 5.26 15.56
C TYR A 43 8.66 5.72 16.47
N PRO A 44 8.97 6.14 17.72
CA PRO A 44 7.97 6.75 18.58
C PRO A 44 7.40 8.01 17.93
N GLU A 45 6.07 8.12 17.85
CA GLU A 45 5.37 9.26 17.25
C GLU A 45 5.77 10.60 17.89
N PHE A 46 6.12 10.62 19.17
CA PHE A 46 6.53 11.85 19.86
C PHE A 46 7.88 12.40 19.37
N LEU A 47 8.76 11.52 18.86
CA LEU A 47 10.06 11.92 18.30
C LEU A 47 9.94 12.24 16.80
N PHE A 48 9.00 11.58 16.12
CA PHE A 48 8.82 11.70 14.68
C PHE A 48 7.32 11.73 14.34
N PRO A 49 6.64 12.87 14.57
CA PRO A 49 5.24 13.05 14.21
C PRO A 49 5.18 13.28 12.68
N GLY A 50 5.13 12.18 11.92
CA GLY A 50 5.14 12.20 10.46
C GLY A 50 4.97 10.84 9.84
#